data_AF-A0A352SLR2-F1
#
_entry.id   AF-A0A352SLR2-F1
#
_cell.length_a   1.000
_cell.length_b   1.000
_cell.length_c   1.000
_cell.angle_alpha   90.00
_cell.angle_beta   90.00
_cell.angle_gamma   90.00
#
_symmetry.space_group_name_H-M   'P 1'
#
loop_
_entity.id
_entity.type
_entity.pdbx_description
1 polymer ?
#
loop_
_entity_poly.entity_id
_entity_poly.type
_entity_poly.pdbx_seq_one_letter_code
_entity_poly.pdbx_strand_id
1 'polypeptide(L)'
;IRVPRTKTGSIYHPVVGKAGAGKVLLRPASEGTGVIAGGAVRNLMEMAGIHNVLSKSQGSSNPHNMVKAAYQALKDLTDPIEVSQRRGVPLKKVFNG
;
A
#
# COMPACT_ATOMS: atom_id res chain seq x y z
N ILE A 1 9.32 -9.05 -4.34
CA ILE A 1 8.90 -7.81 -5.05
C ILE A 1 9.53 -6.63 -4.35
N ARG A 2 9.96 -5.61 -5.10
CA ARG A 2 10.39 -4.34 -4.49
C ARG A 2 9.16 -3.48 -4.31
N VAL A 3 8.89 -3.04 -3.09
CA VAL A 3 7.74 -2.18 -2.78
C VAL A 3 8.18 -0.71 -2.79
N PRO A 4 7.59 0.14 -3.64
CA PRO A 4 7.90 1.57 -3.65
C PRO A 4 7.35 2.22 -2.37
N ARG A 5 8.19 2.98 -1.67
CA ARG A 5 7.87 3.61 -0.39
C ARG A 5 8.49 4.99 -0.27
N THR A 6 7.85 5.86 0.50
CA THR A 6 8.38 7.18 0.84
C THR A 6 9.62 7.06 1.73
N LYS A 7 10.38 8.17 1.85
CA LYS A 7 11.53 8.25 2.77
C LYS A 7 11.13 8.00 4.23
N THR A 8 9.90 8.34 4.59
CA THR A 8 9.31 8.12 5.91
C THR A 8 8.78 6.69 6.10
N GLY A 9 8.98 5.78 5.15
CA GLY A 9 8.52 4.39 5.26
C GLY A 9 7.01 4.19 5.10
N SER A 10 6.35 5.07 4.35
CA SER A 10 4.92 5.04 4.03
C SER A 10 4.68 4.72 2.54
N ILE A 11 3.43 4.52 2.15
CA ILE A 11 3.05 4.34 0.73
C ILE A 11 2.75 5.69 0.06
N TYR A 12 2.79 5.77 -1.27
CA TYR A 12 2.61 7.04 -1.99
C TYR A 12 1.15 7.46 -2.18
N HIS A 13 0.24 6.50 -2.33
CA HIS A 13 -1.17 6.73 -2.60
C HIS A 13 -2.01 5.61 -1.99
N PRO A 14 -3.31 5.85 -1.74
CA PRO A 14 -4.20 4.80 -1.30
C PRO A 14 -4.37 3.75 -2.40
N VAL A 15 -4.33 2.47 -2.02
CA VAL A 15 -4.49 1.34 -2.94
C VAL A 15 -5.42 0.30 -2.33
N VAL A 16 -6.17 -0.38 -3.19
CA VAL A 16 -7.12 -1.42 -2.80
C VAL A 16 -6.71 -2.71 -3.48
N GLY A 17 -6.37 -3.72 -2.70
CA GLY A 17 -6.12 -5.07 -3.20
C GLY A 17 -7.32 -5.98 -2.94
N LYS A 18 -7.49 -6.97 -3.84
CA LYS A 18 -8.55 -7.98 -3.74
C LYS A 18 -7.98 -9.36 -4.01
N ALA A 19 -8.39 -10.35 -3.22
CA ALA A 19 -8.12 -11.75 -3.45
C ALA A 19 -9.32 -12.60 -3.01
N GLY A 20 -9.96 -13.29 -3.94
CA GLY A 20 -11.22 -13.99 -3.68
C GLY A 20 -12.28 -13.05 -3.09
N ALA A 21 -12.83 -13.43 -1.92
CA ALA A 21 -13.79 -12.63 -1.16
C ALA A 21 -13.15 -11.60 -0.20
N GLY A 22 -11.80 -11.54 -0.13
CA GLY A 22 -11.07 -10.61 0.72
C GLY A 22 -10.69 -9.33 -0.03
N LYS A 23 -10.91 -8.17 0.59
CA LYS A 23 -10.48 -6.87 0.09
C LYS A 23 -9.75 -6.10 1.18
N VAL A 24 -8.63 -5.49 0.85
CA VAL A 24 -7.82 -4.71 1.79
C VAL A 24 -7.56 -3.34 1.19
N LEU A 25 -7.94 -2.29 1.91
CA LEU A 25 -7.57 -0.92 1.63
C LEU A 25 -6.28 -0.60 2.39
N LEU A 26 -5.27 -0.09 1.70
CA LEU A 26 -4.07 0.49 2.27
C LEU A 26 -4.10 2.00 2.02
N ARG A 27 -3.81 2.79 3.05
CA ARG A 27 -3.72 4.24 2.96
C ARG A 27 -2.37 4.73 3.50
N PRO A 28 -1.81 5.78 2.88
CA PRO A 28 -0.61 6.43 3.40
C PRO A 28 -0.88 6.96 4.80
N ALA A 29 0.13 6.87 5.66
CA ALA A 29 0.13 7.43 6.99
C ALA A 29 1.31 8.38 7.19
N SER A 30 1.17 9.32 8.13
CA SER A 30 2.24 10.24 8.54
C SER A 30 3.33 9.49 9.29
N GLU A 31 4.52 10.09 9.36
CA GLU A 31 5.60 9.58 10.20
C GLU A 31 5.17 9.45 11.66
N GLY A 32 5.56 8.34 12.31
CA GLY A 32 5.19 8.05 13.70
C GLY A 32 3.83 7.37 13.88
N THR A 33 3.04 7.18 12.82
CA THR A 33 1.75 6.47 12.91
C THR A 33 1.94 4.98 13.22
N GLY A 34 3.03 4.39 12.72
CA GLY A 34 3.23 2.94 12.80
C GLY A 34 2.37 2.17 11.79
N VAL A 35 2.36 0.85 11.93
CA VAL A 35 1.56 -0.07 11.10
C VAL A 35 0.23 -0.36 11.81
N ILE A 36 -0.83 0.34 11.39
CA ILE A 36 -2.19 0.10 11.91
C ILE A 36 -2.90 -0.86 10.94
N ALA A 37 -2.83 -2.15 11.27
CA ALA A 37 -3.38 -3.22 10.45
C ALA A 37 -3.84 -4.43 11.27
N GLY A 38 -4.72 -5.25 10.68
CA GLY A 38 -5.04 -6.57 11.22
C GLY A 38 -3.80 -7.49 11.20
N GLY A 39 -3.68 -8.41 12.16
CA GLY A 39 -2.43 -9.15 12.41
C GLY A 39 -1.77 -9.78 11.18
N ALA A 40 -2.54 -10.43 10.31
CA ALA A 40 -2.00 -11.05 9.10
C ALA A 40 -1.42 -10.02 8.09
N VAL A 41 -2.08 -8.87 7.94
CA VAL A 41 -1.61 -7.77 7.06
C VAL A 41 -0.45 -7.04 7.71
N ARG A 42 -0.47 -6.85 9.04
CA ARG A 42 0.59 -6.20 9.80
C ARG A 42 1.94 -6.88 9.59
N ASN A 43 2.00 -8.20 9.77
CA ASN A 43 3.23 -8.97 9.60
C ASN A 43 3.77 -8.82 8.16
N LEU A 44 2.90 -8.83 7.16
CA LEU A 44 3.30 -8.60 5.77
C LEU A 44 3.89 -7.21 5.55
N MET A 45 3.30 -6.16 6.14
CA MET A 45 3.79 -4.79 6.02
C MET A 45 5.15 -4.60 6.70
N GLU A 46 5.33 -5.18 7.89
CA GLU A 46 6.60 -5.17 8.61
C GLU A 46 7.70 -5.88 7.79
N MET A 47 7.40 -7.05 7.21
CA MET A 47 8.32 -7.75 6.31
C MET A 47 8.63 -6.98 5.02
N ALA A 48 7.68 -6.18 4.53
CA ALA A 48 7.87 -5.33 3.36
C ALA A 48 8.70 -4.06 3.66
N GLY A 49 9.02 -3.79 4.93
CA GLY A 49 9.72 -2.58 5.36
C GLY A 49 8.84 -1.32 5.28
N ILE A 50 7.52 -1.48 5.40
CA ILE A 50 6.58 -0.37 5.53
C ILE A 50 6.33 -0.18 7.03
N HIS A 51 6.65 1.01 7.52
CA HIS A 51 6.55 1.34 8.93
C HIS A 51 5.37 2.26 9.24
N ASN A 52 4.82 2.94 8.23
CA ASN A 52 3.72 3.89 8.41
C ASN A 52 2.61 3.58 7.39
N VAL A 53 1.56 2.89 7.82
CA VAL A 53 0.42 2.58 6.95
C VAL A 53 -0.85 2.36 7.76
N LEU A 54 -1.96 2.84 7.23
CA LEU A 54 -3.29 2.52 7.73
C LEU A 54 -3.90 1.47 6.81
N SER A 55 -4.45 0.40 7.39
CA SER A 55 -5.19 -0.59 6.60
C SER A 55 -6.58 -0.84 7.15
N LYS A 56 -7.49 -1.22 6.23
CA LYS A 56 -8.83 -1.67 6.59
C LYS A 56 -9.20 -2.88 5.74
N SER A 57 -9.54 -3.99 6.41
CA SER A 57 -10.19 -5.12 5.78
C SER A 57 -11.65 -4.77 5.44
N GLN A 58 -12.04 -5.07 4.21
CA GLN A 58 -13.39 -4.89 3.68
C GLN A 58 -13.88 -6.25 3.16
N GLY A 59 -15.04 -6.72 3.62
CA GLY A 59 -15.57 -8.04 3.24
C GLY A 59 -15.04 -9.17 4.13
N SER A 60 -14.58 -10.27 3.52
CA SER A 60 -14.18 -11.49 4.25
C SER A 60 -12.95 -11.25 5.14
N SER A 61 -12.97 -11.82 6.35
CA SER A 61 -11.87 -11.75 7.33
C SER A 61 -10.91 -12.96 7.27
N ASN A 62 -11.04 -13.85 6.27
CA ASN A 62 -10.16 -15.01 6.14
C ASN A 62 -8.68 -14.58 6.01
N PRO A 63 -7.79 -14.96 6.95
CA PRO A 63 -6.39 -14.53 6.96
C PRO A 63 -5.64 -14.82 5.65
N HIS A 64 -5.87 -15.97 5.02
CA HIS A 64 -5.20 -16.33 3.76
C HIS A 64 -5.54 -15.36 2.63
N ASN A 65 -6.81 -14.97 2.53
CA ASN A 65 -7.26 -14.02 1.53
C ASN A 65 -6.82 -12.60 1.88
N MET A 66 -6.75 -12.23 3.16
CA MET A 66 -6.24 -10.92 3.60
C MET A 66 -4.78 -10.72 3.22
N VAL A 67 -3.93 -11.71 3.44
CA VAL A 67 -2.50 -11.64 3.05
C VAL A 67 -2.37 -11.55 1.53
N LYS A 68 -3.10 -12.38 0.78
CA LYS A 68 -3.09 -12.34 -0.70
C LYS A 68 -3.60 -11.00 -1.24
N ALA A 69 -4.67 -10.45 -0.66
CA ALA A 69 -5.23 -9.16 -1.05
C ALA A 69 -4.25 -8.02 -0.74
N ALA A 70 -3.62 -8.02 0.44
CA ALA A 70 -2.60 -7.05 0.79
C ALA A 70 -1.36 -7.15 -0.12
N TYR A 71 -0.92 -8.36 -0.45
CA TYR A 71 0.16 -8.57 -1.41
C TYR A 71 -0.16 -8.02 -2.81
N GLN A 72 -1.40 -8.23 -3.28
CA GLN A 72 -1.85 -7.64 -4.54
C GLN A 72 -1.87 -6.11 -4.48
N ALA A 73 -2.35 -5.53 -3.36
CA ALA A 73 -2.33 -4.08 -3.16
C ALA A 73 -0.89 -3.51 -3.24
N LEU A 74 0.10 -4.21 -2.66
CA LEU A 74 1.50 -3.79 -2.73
C LEU A 74 2.11 -3.91 -4.13
N LYS A 75 1.64 -4.86 -4.94
CA LYS A 75 2.02 -4.98 -6.35
C LYS A 75 1.50 -3.84 -7.21
N ASP A 76 0.30 -3.36 -6.89
CA ASP A 76 -0.37 -2.31 -7.67
C ASP A 76 0.16 -0.90 -7.31
N LEU A 77 0.97 -0.78 -6.25
CA LEU A 77 1.66 0.48 -5.91
C LEU A 77 2.63 0.87 -7.01
N THR A 78 2.45 2.08 -7.51
CA THR A 78 3.33 2.70 -8.51
C THR A 78 4.19 3.81 -7.91
N ASP A 79 5.45 3.90 -8.34
CA ASP A 79 6.34 5.00 -7.98
C ASP A 79 5.96 6.28 -8.77
N PRO A 80 5.72 7.42 -8.09
CA PRO A 80 5.45 8.70 -8.76
C PRO A 80 6.49 9.11 -9.80
N ILE A 81 7.77 8.74 -9.62
CA ILE A 81 8.85 9.02 -10.57
C ILE A 81 8.63 8.23 -11.86
N GLU A 82 8.30 6.94 -11.75
CA GLU A 82 8.01 6.09 -12.89
C GLU A 82 6.75 6.59 -13.63
N VAL A 83 5.71 7.01 -12.90
CA VAL A 83 4.50 7.60 -13.48
C VAL A 83 4.82 8.90 -14.25
N SER A 84 5.66 9.77 -13.67
CA SER A 84 6.10 11.02 -14.30
C SER A 84 6.82 10.74 -15.62
N GLN A 85 7.76 9.79 -15.63
CA GLN A 85 8.53 9.40 -16.82
C GLN A 85 7.62 8.78 -17.88
N ARG A 86 6.74 7.86 -17.49
CA ARG A 86 5.83 7.18 -18.41
C ARG A 86 4.83 8.14 -19.06
N ARG A 87 4.36 9.14 -18.32
CA ARG A 87 3.37 10.13 -18.79
C ARG A 87 4.00 11.39 -19.40
N GLY A 88 5.32 11.59 -19.28
CA GLY A 88 6.00 12.80 -19.73
C GLY A 88 5.54 14.09 -19.02
N VAL A 89 4.97 13.98 -17.81
CA VAL A 89 4.46 15.12 -17.03
C VAL A 89 5.39 15.44 -15.87
N PRO A 90 5.52 16.72 -15.46
CA PRO A 90 6.34 17.07 -14.30
C PRO A 90 5.79 16.43 -13.02
N LEU A 91 6.68 16.04 -12.10
CA LEU A 91 6.34 15.35 -10.84
C LEU A 91 5.26 16.08 -10.04
N LYS A 92 5.29 17.41 -10.02
CA LYS A 92 4.29 18.26 -9.34
C LYS A 92 2.86 18.00 -9.85
N LYS A 93 2.70 17.69 -11.14
CA LYS A 93 1.39 17.39 -11.74
C LYS A 93 0.90 15.99 -11.36
N VAL A 94 1.80 15.03 -11.13
CA VAL A 94 1.43 13.67 -10.70
C VAL A 94 0.78 13.67 -9.32
N PHE A 95 1.26 14.50 -8.39
CA PHE A 95 0.69 14.60 -7.05
C PHE A 95 -0.58 15.45 -6.98
N ASN A 96 -0.72 16.46 -7.84
CA ASN A 96 -1.79 17.45 -7.75
C ASN A 96 -2.95 17.24 -8.74
N GLY A 97 -2.84 16.31 -9.69
CA GLY A 97 -3.85 16.09 -10.75
C GLY A 97 -3.70 17.05 -11.92
#